data_AF-A0AAV6NIY7-F1
#
_entry.id   AF-A0AAV6NIY7-F1
#
_cell.length_a   1.000
_cell.length_b   1.000
_cell.length_c   1.000
_cell.angle_alpha   90.00
_cell.angle_beta   90.00
_cell.angle_gamma   90.00
#
_symmetry.space_group_name_H-M   'P 1'
#
loop_
_entity.id
_entity.type
_entity.pdbx_description
1 polymer ?
#
loop_
_entity_poly.entity_id
_entity_poly.type
_entity_poly.pdbx_seq_one_letter_code
_entity_poly.pdbx_strand_id
1 'polypeptide(L)'
;MAGQVNLAVGCLVWIEDPEVAWIDGEVVEVNGQDIRVLCSSGTTVEAKSSNAYPKDPEFPSCGVDDMTKLAYLHEPGLLQNLKCRYDVNEIYTYTGGILIAVNPFRRLPHLYDNGIMQRYKGADLGELSPHPFAIANSAYRQMINEGISQSILVSGESGAGKTESTKMLMRYLAHVGGRDGGKSATGERSVEQQVLESNPVLEAFGNAKTVRNNNSSRFGKFVEIQFDRSWRISGAAIRTYLLERSRVCQVSDPERNYHCFYMLCASTEEVEKYKLGNPRTFHYLNQSNCYELDGLDDSKEYTSTREAMDVVGISTAEQDAIFRVVAAVLHLGNVEFAKGKDVDSSEPKDDKSRFHLKMAAELFMCDEKALEDSMCTRVIVTRDETITKCLDTVSATLSRDALAKIVYSRLFDWIVDKINNSIGQDRDSKHLIGVLDIYGFESFKTNRCLTEGQGSQGLESQYTSDTFVRGNVGNLRREQSEGLEGVLLGL
;
A
#
# COMPACT_ATOMS: atom_id res chain seq x y z
N MET A 1 7.97 2.25 -32.48
CA MET A 1 7.51 3.22 -33.49
C MET A 1 6.22 2.70 -34.06
N ALA A 2 5.07 3.27 -33.66
CA ALA A 2 3.79 2.95 -34.29
C ALA A 2 3.86 3.43 -35.75
N GLY A 3 3.45 2.58 -36.70
CA GLY A 3 3.48 2.92 -38.12
C GLY A 3 2.64 4.16 -38.39
N GLN A 4 3.13 5.06 -39.25
CA GLN A 4 2.35 6.21 -39.72
C GLN A 4 1.02 5.71 -40.31
N VAL A 5 -0.08 6.02 -39.64
CA VAL A 5 -1.42 5.79 -40.16
C VAL A 5 -1.63 6.82 -41.28
N ASN A 6 -1.84 6.37 -42.52
CA ASN A 6 -2.19 7.25 -43.62
C ASN A 6 -3.61 7.76 -43.41
N LEU A 7 -3.74 8.96 -42.83
CA LEU A 7 -5.01 9.64 -42.61
C LEU A 7 -5.47 10.31 -43.90
N ALA A 8 -6.67 9.96 -44.38
CA ALA A 8 -7.30 10.57 -45.55
C ALA A 8 -8.47 11.47 -45.13
N VAL A 9 -8.90 12.35 -46.05
CA VAL A 9 -10.14 13.13 -45.88
C VAL A 9 -11.32 12.15 -45.74
N GLY A 10 -12.16 12.39 -44.73
CA GLY A 10 -13.28 11.51 -44.36
C GLY A 10 -12.95 10.47 -43.29
N CYS A 11 -11.70 10.35 -42.85
CA CYS A 11 -11.35 9.46 -41.73
C CYS A 11 -11.83 10.03 -40.40
N LEU A 12 -12.40 9.19 -39.54
CA LEU A 12 -12.68 9.53 -38.14
C LEU A 12 -11.40 9.39 -37.32
N VAL A 13 -11.11 10.38 -36.49
CA VAL A 13 -9.89 10.46 -35.68
C VAL A 13 -10.17 10.99 -34.28
N TRP A 14 -9.26 10.66 -33.36
CA TRP A 14 -9.11 11.23 -32.03
C TRP A 14 -7.97 12.25 -32.03
N ILE A 15 -8.21 13.39 -31.42
CA ILE A 15 -7.25 14.49 -31.23
C ILE A 15 -7.14 14.79 -29.74
N GLU A 16 -5.93 15.11 -29.28
CA GLU A 16 -5.66 15.49 -27.90
C GLU A 16 -6.31 16.84 -27.57
N ASP A 17 -6.97 16.92 -26.42
CA ASP A 17 -7.60 18.13 -25.91
C ASP A 17 -7.10 18.44 -24.47
N PRO A 18 -6.69 19.69 -24.16
CA PRO A 18 -6.17 20.03 -22.84
C PRO A 18 -7.16 19.89 -21.68
N GLU A 19 -8.47 19.92 -21.93
CA GLU A 19 -9.52 19.88 -20.90
C GLU A 19 -10.11 18.48 -20.74
N VAL A 20 -10.43 17.79 -21.84
CA VAL A 20 -11.12 16.49 -21.83
C VAL A 20 -10.26 15.31 -22.29
N ALA A 21 -8.95 15.53 -22.42
CA ALA A 21 -7.93 14.60 -22.91
C ALA A 21 -8.06 14.22 -24.39
N TRP A 22 -9.23 13.76 -24.84
CA TRP A 22 -9.45 13.33 -26.22
C TRP A 22 -10.81 13.78 -26.77
N ILE A 23 -10.80 14.32 -27.98
CA ILE A 23 -12.00 14.69 -28.74
C ILE A 23 -12.01 13.94 -30.08
N ASP A 24 -13.21 13.53 -30.52
CA ASP A 24 -13.40 12.89 -31.80
C ASP A 24 -13.81 13.87 -32.90
N GLY A 25 -13.43 13.57 -34.13
CA GLY A 25 -13.85 14.33 -35.30
C GLY A 25 -13.53 13.65 -36.62
N GLU A 26 -13.91 14.30 -37.70
CA GLU A 26 -13.68 13.85 -39.07
C GLU A 26 -12.62 14.73 -39.75
N VAL A 27 -11.65 14.13 -40.42
CA VAL A 27 -10.63 14.85 -41.18
C VAL A 27 -11.26 15.49 -42.42
N VAL A 28 -11.26 16.82 -42.49
CA VAL A 28 -11.84 17.58 -43.62
C VAL A 28 -10.79 18.06 -44.62
N GLU A 29 -9.55 18.27 -44.19
CA GLU A 29 -8.46 18.74 -45.05
C GLU A 29 -7.12 18.14 -44.58
N VAL A 30 -6.26 17.77 -45.53
CA VAL A 30 -4.92 17.22 -45.26
C VAL A 30 -3.89 18.05 -46.04
N ASN A 31 -3.09 18.82 -45.33
CA ASN A 31 -2.05 19.71 -45.87
C ASN A 31 -0.66 19.21 -45.43
N GLY A 32 -0.21 18.10 -46.05
CA GLY A 32 1.08 17.49 -45.71
C GLY A 32 1.05 16.85 -44.32
N GLN A 33 1.68 17.51 -43.33
CA GLN A 33 1.71 17.05 -41.94
C GLN A 33 0.58 17.64 -41.08
N ASP A 34 -0.05 18.71 -41.55
CA ASP A 34 -1.13 19.39 -40.83
C ASP A 34 -2.48 18.90 -41.36
N ILE A 35 -3.40 18.61 -40.44
CA ILE A 35 -4.75 18.15 -40.74
C ILE A 35 -5.76 19.10 -40.10
N ARG A 36 -6.88 19.35 -40.79
CA ARG A 36 -8.07 19.98 -40.20
C ARG A 36 -9.07 18.91 -39.86
N VAL A 37 -9.54 18.93 -38.62
CA VAL A 37 -10.51 17.99 -38.09
C VAL A 37 -11.75 18.77 -37.67
N LEU A 38 -12.91 18.38 -38.22
CA LEU A 38 -14.21 18.86 -37.76
C LEU A 38 -14.64 17.97 -36.59
N CYS A 39 -14.59 18.51 -35.37
CA CYS A 39 -14.96 17.78 -34.16
C CYS A 39 -16.48 17.56 -34.10
N SER A 40 -16.88 16.52 -33.37
CA SER A 40 -18.30 16.21 -33.11
C SER A 40 -19.06 17.33 -32.38
N SER A 41 -18.34 18.24 -31.72
CA SER A 41 -18.87 19.48 -31.11
C SER A 41 -19.23 20.59 -32.13
N GLY A 42 -18.84 20.43 -33.40
CA GLY A 42 -18.99 21.43 -34.46
C GLY A 42 -17.81 22.42 -34.56
N THR A 43 -16.77 22.28 -33.73
CA THR A 43 -15.55 23.10 -33.81
C THR A 43 -14.54 22.48 -34.76
N THR A 44 -13.85 23.30 -35.56
CA THR A 44 -12.74 22.84 -36.40
C THR A 44 -11.41 23.06 -35.68
N VAL A 45 -10.59 22.02 -35.58
CA VAL A 45 -9.27 22.05 -34.95
C VAL A 45 -8.20 21.73 -35.98
N GLU A 46 -7.11 22.49 -35.97
CA GLU A 46 -5.88 22.18 -36.71
C GLU A 46 -4.95 21.36 -35.81
N ALA A 47 -4.57 20.18 -36.28
CA ALA A 47 -3.69 19.27 -35.55
C ALA A 47 -2.65 18.67 -36.49
N LYS A 48 -1.57 18.12 -35.93
CA LYS A 48 -0.59 17.35 -36.71
C LYS A 48 -1.09 15.92 -36.90
N SER A 49 -0.88 15.35 -38.08
CA SER A 49 -1.21 13.96 -38.37
C SER A 49 -0.51 12.97 -37.43
N SER A 50 0.65 13.33 -36.86
CA SER A 50 1.37 12.54 -35.85
C SER A 50 0.65 12.44 -34.50
N ASN A 51 -0.24 13.38 -34.20
CA ASN A 51 -0.94 13.48 -32.92
C ASN A 51 -2.42 13.04 -33.05
N ALA A 52 -2.76 12.44 -34.19
CA ALA A 52 -4.10 11.97 -34.49
C ALA A 52 -4.13 10.44 -34.47
N TYR A 53 -5.11 9.88 -33.78
CA TYR A 53 -5.30 8.43 -33.67
C TYR A 53 -6.57 8.03 -34.42
N PRO A 54 -6.57 6.90 -35.17
CA PRO A 54 -7.76 6.48 -35.90
C PRO A 54 -8.92 6.16 -34.94
N LYS A 55 -10.15 6.54 -35.29
CA LYS A 55 -11.36 6.16 -34.55
C LYS A 55 -12.09 5.05 -35.30
N ASP A 56 -12.48 4.01 -34.57
CA ASP A 56 -13.28 2.92 -35.11
C ASP A 56 -14.72 3.40 -35.40
N PRO A 57 -15.17 3.40 -36.68
CA PRO A 57 -16.55 3.77 -37.03
C PRO A 57 -17.58 2.74 -36.54
N GLU A 58 -17.19 1.49 -36.29
CA GLU A 58 -18.06 0.38 -35.87
C GLU A 58 -17.91 0.06 -34.38
N PHE A 59 -17.42 1.03 -33.59
CA PHE A 59 -17.18 0.85 -32.16
C PHE A 59 -18.47 0.39 -31.43
N PRO A 60 -18.43 -0.71 -30.63
CA PRO A 60 -19.60 -1.22 -29.94
C PRO A 60 -20.20 -0.19 -28.96
N SER A 61 -21.52 0.01 -29.00
CA SER A 61 -22.20 1.03 -28.20
C SER A 61 -22.03 0.88 -26.69
N CYS A 62 -21.84 -0.34 -26.21
CA CYS A 62 -21.64 -0.65 -24.79
C CYS A 62 -20.17 -0.98 -24.46
N GLY A 63 -19.25 -0.79 -25.41
CA GLY A 63 -17.87 -1.26 -25.32
C GLY A 63 -17.73 -2.79 -25.38
N VAL A 64 -16.51 -3.27 -25.16
CA VAL A 64 -16.12 -4.68 -25.14
C VAL A 64 -15.66 -5.11 -23.76
N ASP A 65 -15.97 -6.35 -23.39
CA ASP A 65 -15.54 -6.95 -22.12
C ASP A 65 -14.02 -7.14 -22.03
N ASP A 66 -13.34 -7.34 -23.16
CA ASP A 66 -11.88 -7.47 -23.25
C ASP A 66 -11.33 -6.52 -24.30
N MET A 67 -10.53 -5.56 -23.86
CA MET A 67 -9.96 -4.52 -24.71
C MET A 67 -8.98 -5.04 -25.76
N THR A 68 -8.48 -6.28 -25.64
CA THR A 68 -7.69 -6.92 -26.71
C THR A 68 -8.49 -7.14 -27.99
N LYS A 69 -9.82 -7.04 -27.93
CA LYS A 69 -10.74 -7.15 -29.08
C LYS A 69 -10.95 -5.82 -29.83
N LEU A 70 -10.39 -4.71 -29.34
CA LEU A 70 -10.51 -3.42 -30.00
C LEU A 70 -9.73 -3.40 -31.33
N ALA A 71 -10.30 -2.76 -32.35
CA ALA A 71 -9.65 -2.58 -33.65
C ALA A 71 -8.32 -1.80 -33.53
N TYR A 72 -8.29 -0.81 -32.63
CA TYR A 72 -7.13 0.03 -32.38
C TYR A 72 -6.79 0.04 -30.88
N LEU A 73 -5.59 -0.45 -30.56
CA LEU A 73 -5.03 -0.47 -29.20
C LEU A 73 -4.20 0.79 -28.95
N HIS A 74 -4.88 1.92 -28.76
CA HIS A 74 -4.28 3.20 -28.37
C HIS A 74 -5.08 3.84 -27.24
N GLU A 75 -4.47 4.81 -26.55
CA GLU A 75 -5.03 5.48 -25.38
C GLU A 75 -6.47 5.98 -25.54
N PRO A 76 -6.86 6.71 -26.63
CA PRO A 76 -8.24 7.17 -26.76
C PRO A 76 -9.27 6.03 -26.91
N GLY A 77 -8.92 4.91 -27.54
CA GLY A 77 -9.81 3.77 -27.72
C GLY A 77 -10.04 3.00 -26.41
N LEU A 78 -8.98 2.86 -25.61
CA LEU A 78 -9.06 2.30 -24.27
C LEU A 78 -9.94 3.18 -23.36
N LEU A 79 -9.71 4.50 -23.37
CA LEU A 79 -10.49 5.44 -22.57
C LEU A 79 -11.98 5.45 -22.98
N GLN A 80 -12.26 5.45 -24.28
CA GLN A 80 -13.62 5.36 -24.81
C GLN A 80 -14.31 4.08 -24.31
N ASN A 81 -13.64 2.93 -24.38
CA ASN A 81 -14.20 1.65 -23.92
C ASN A 81 -14.55 1.66 -22.43
N LEU A 82 -13.61 2.13 -21.59
CA LEU A 82 -13.84 2.24 -20.16
C LEU A 82 -14.99 3.18 -19.84
N LYS A 83 -15.08 4.33 -20.53
CA LYS A 83 -16.18 5.29 -20.38
C LYS A 83 -17.53 4.68 -20.74
N CYS A 84 -17.66 4.07 -21.91
CA CYS A 84 -18.91 3.45 -22.36
C CYS A 84 -19.42 2.37 -21.39
N ARG A 85 -18.51 1.54 -20.86
CA ARG A 85 -18.85 0.51 -19.88
C ARG A 85 -19.23 1.11 -18.53
N TYR A 86 -18.49 2.10 -18.07
CA TYR A 86 -18.76 2.81 -16.82
C TYR A 86 -20.15 3.48 -16.85
N ASP A 87 -20.54 4.09 -17.97
CA ASP A 87 -21.84 4.76 -18.15
C ASP A 87 -23.03 3.79 -18.02
N VAL A 88 -22.85 2.50 -18.35
CA VAL A 88 -23.85 1.44 -18.15
C VAL A 88 -23.64 0.66 -16.84
N ASN A 89 -22.76 1.13 -15.96
CA ASN A 89 -22.42 0.57 -14.64
C ASN A 89 -21.66 -0.76 -14.67
N GLU A 90 -21.03 -1.07 -15.80
CA GLU A 90 -20.08 -2.16 -15.94
C GLU A 90 -18.68 -1.66 -15.57
N ILE A 91 -18.33 -1.80 -14.29
CA ILE A 91 -17.11 -1.21 -13.72
C ILE A 91 -15.84 -2.02 -13.98
N TYR A 92 -15.98 -3.26 -14.43
CA TYR A 92 -14.89 -4.20 -14.62
C TYR A 92 -14.67 -4.44 -16.11
N THR A 93 -13.41 -4.45 -16.56
CA THR A 93 -13.05 -4.67 -17.97
C THR A 93 -11.75 -5.45 -18.07
N TYR A 94 -11.67 -6.48 -18.90
CA TYR A 94 -10.41 -7.19 -19.15
C TYR A 94 -9.51 -6.42 -20.12
N THR A 95 -8.22 -6.63 -19.98
CA THR A 95 -7.22 -6.38 -21.00
C THR A 95 -6.25 -7.56 -21.02
N GLY A 96 -6.65 -8.61 -21.75
CA GLY A 96 -5.97 -9.91 -21.71
C GLY A 96 -6.03 -10.53 -20.31
N GLY A 97 -4.86 -10.83 -19.72
CA GLY A 97 -4.78 -11.38 -18.36
C GLY A 97 -5.01 -10.38 -17.24
N ILE A 98 -5.18 -9.08 -17.55
CA ILE A 98 -5.37 -8.03 -16.55
C ILE A 98 -6.84 -7.69 -16.42
N LEU A 99 -7.32 -7.50 -15.19
CA LEU A 99 -8.64 -6.93 -14.92
C LEU A 99 -8.47 -5.47 -14.51
N ILE A 100 -9.15 -4.57 -15.21
CA ILE A 100 -9.31 -3.14 -14.88
C ILE A 100 -10.59 -2.95 -14.08
N ALA A 101 -10.54 -2.25 -12.95
CA ALA A 101 -11.74 -1.82 -12.25
C ALA A 101 -11.79 -0.30 -12.01
N VAL A 102 -12.89 0.32 -12.42
CA VAL A 102 -13.13 1.75 -12.25
C VAL A 102 -14.06 1.98 -11.05
N ASN A 103 -13.62 2.74 -10.05
CA ASN A 103 -14.40 2.99 -8.84
C ASN A 103 -15.74 3.71 -9.15
N PRO A 104 -16.91 3.10 -8.87
CA PRO A 104 -18.20 3.70 -9.18
C PRO A 104 -18.69 4.76 -8.18
N PHE A 105 -17.95 4.98 -7.08
CA PHE A 105 -18.33 5.87 -5.97
C PHE A 105 -19.74 5.64 -5.40
N ARG A 106 -20.30 4.45 -5.64
CA ARG A 106 -21.62 4.02 -5.18
C ARG A 106 -21.63 2.51 -5.00
N ARG A 107 -22.54 2.01 -4.18
CA ARG A 107 -22.67 0.56 -3.97
C ARG A 107 -23.38 -0.09 -5.14
N LEU A 108 -22.84 -1.22 -5.61
CA LEU A 108 -23.44 -2.09 -6.63
C LEU A 108 -23.60 -3.51 -6.05
N PRO A 109 -24.57 -3.75 -5.15
CA PRO A 109 -24.65 -5.02 -4.43
C PRO A 109 -24.88 -6.24 -5.33
N HIS A 110 -25.64 -6.07 -6.41
CA HIS A 110 -26.00 -7.12 -7.36
C HIS A 110 -24.79 -7.79 -8.05
N LEU A 111 -23.60 -7.18 -8.02
CA LEU A 111 -22.37 -7.76 -8.56
C LEU A 111 -21.73 -8.79 -7.61
N TYR A 112 -22.03 -8.72 -6.31
CA TYR A 112 -21.29 -9.46 -5.28
C TYR A 112 -22.14 -10.47 -4.52
N ASP A 113 -23.33 -10.79 -5.04
CA ASP A 113 -24.22 -11.76 -4.42
C ASP A 113 -23.65 -13.18 -4.47
N ASN A 114 -24.04 -14.02 -3.51
CA ASN A 114 -23.64 -15.44 -3.47
C ASN A 114 -24.01 -16.18 -4.76
N GLY A 115 -25.11 -15.80 -5.42
CA GLY A 115 -25.50 -16.35 -6.71
C GLY A 115 -24.48 -16.06 -7.82
N ILE A 116 -23.83 -14.88 -7.78
CA ILE A 116 -22.77 -14.54 -8.72
C ILE A 116 -21.51 -15.35 -8.42
N MET A 117 -21.10 -15.50 -7.15
CA MET A 117 -19.96 -16.34 -6.78
C MET A 117 -20.11 -17.78 -7.29
N GLN A 118 -21.31 -18.36 -7.16
CA GLN A 118 -21.60 -19.71 -7.66
C GLN A 118 -21.51 -19.82 -9.19
N ARG A 119 -21.87 -18.76 -9.93
CA ARG A 119 -21.73 -18.75 -11.39
C ARG A 119 -20.28 -18.77 -11.84
N TYR A 120 -19.39 -18.06 -11.13
CA TYR A 120 -17.97 -18.04 -11.46
C TYR A 120 -17.23 -19.31 -11.03
N LYS A 121 -17.79 -20.10 -10.10
CA LYS A 121 -17.20 -21.37 -9.65
C LYS A 121 -17.07 -22.34 -10.83
N GLY A 122 -15.83 -22.60 -11.25
CA GLY A 122 -15.53 -23.52 -12.34
C GLY A 122 -15.62 -22.95 -13.76
N ALA A 123 -15.97 -21.67 -13.94
CA ALA A 123 -15.95 -21.02 -15.24
C ALA A 123 -14.50 -20.74 -15.71
N ASP A 124 -14.24 -20.78 -17.03
CA ASP A 124 -12.95 -20.39 -17.59
C ASP A 124 -12.82 -18.87 -17.67
N LEU A 125 -11.59 -18.35 -17.63
CA LEU A 125 -11.34 -16.91 -17.74
C LEU A 125 -11.81 -16.42 -19.13
N GLY A 126 -12.67 -15.40 -19.14
CA GLY A 126 -13.26 -14.84 -20.37
C GLY A 126 -14.55 -15.54 -20.86
N GLU A 127 -14.98 -16.64 -20.22
CA GLU A 127 -16.29 -17.25 -20.48
C GLU A 127 -17.44 -16.39 -19.94
N LEU A 128 -17.22 -15.81 -18.77
CA LEU A 128 -18.14 -14.89 -18.11
C LEU A 128 -17.61 -13.45 -18.16
N SER A 129 -18.50 -12.49 -17.90
CA SER A 129 -18.19 -11.07 -17.88
C SER A 129 -17.03 -10.74 -16.92
N PRO A 130 -16.30 -9.63 -17.15
CA PRO A 130 -15.18 -9.23 -16.33
C PRO A 130 -15.54 -9.07 -14.86
N HIS A 131 -14.82 -9.75 -13.97
CA HIS A 131 -15.11 -9.71 -12.53
C HIS A 131 -13.92 -10.18 -11.68
N PRO A 132 -13.71 -9.64 -10.46
CA PRO A 132 -12.66 -10.11 -9.55
C PRO A 132 -12.76 -11.61 -9.24
N PHE A 133 -13.98 -12.13 -9.20
CA PHE A 133 -14.24 -13.57 -8.98
C PHE A 133 -13.68 -14.44 -10.10
N ALA A 134 -13.64 -13.95 -11.34
CA ALA A 134 -13.03 -14.68 -12.45
C ALA A 134 -11.51 -14.80 -12.26
N ILE A 135 -10.85 -13.72 -11.82
CA ILE A 135 -9.41 -13.72 -11.53
C ILE A 135 -9.09 -14.66 -10.36
N ALA A 136 -9.86 -14.56 -9.27
CA ALA A 136 -9.71 -15.45 -8.11
C ALA A 136 -9.98 -16.93 -8.47
N ASN A 137 -11.00 -17.20 -9.29
CA ASN A 137 -11.32 -18.55 -9.76
C ASN A 137 -10.20 -19.12 -10.65
N SER A 138 -9.68 -18.30 -11.56
CA SER A 138 -8.58 -18.70 -12.44
C SER A 138 -7.33 -19.04 -11.64
N ALA A 139 -6.94 -18.19 -10.68
CA ALA A 139 -5.83 -18.47 -9.78
C ALA A 139 -6.08 -19.74 -8.96
N TYR A 140 -7.26 -19.90 -8.37
CA TYR A 140 -7.60 -21.10 -7.59
C TYR A 140 -7.55 -22.39 -8.43
N ARG A 141 -8.06 -22.37 -9.66
CA ARG A 141 -8.01 -23.53 -10.57
C ARG A 141 -6.59 -23.82 -11.05
N GLN A 142 -5.79 -22.80 -11.37
CA GLN A 142 -4.38 -22.99 -11.73
C GLN A 142 -3.59 -23.62 -10.59
N MET A 143 -3.78 -23.15 -9.36
CA MET A 143 -3.17 -23.76 -8.17
C MET A 143 -3.53 -25.25 -8.03
N ILE A 144 -4.80 -25.63 -8.25
CA ILE A 144 -5.25 -27.02 -8.19
C ILE A 144 -4.66 -27.88 -9.31
N ASN A 145 -4.68 -27.35 -10.54
CA ASN A 145 -4.31 -28.10 -11.74
C ASN A 145 -2.79 -28.33 -11.81
N GLU A 146 -2.02 -27.33 -11.41
CA GLU A 146 -0.56 -27.32 -11.56
C GLU A 146 0.17 -27.66 -10.25
N GLY A 147 -0.52 -27.51 -9.11
CA GLY A 147 0.09 -27.68 -7.79
C GLY A 147 1.06 -26.56 -7.41
N ILE A 148 0.98 -25.40 -8.07
CA ILE A 148 1.86 -24.25 -7.91
C ILE A 148 1.10 -23.12 -7.23
N SER A 149 1.72 -22.49 -6.23
CA SER A 149 1.13 -21.34 -5.53
C SER A 149 0.96 -20.15 -6.48
N GLN A 150 -0.05 -19.31 -6.21
CA GLN A 150 -0.44 -18.22 -7.11
C GLN A 150 -0.38 -16.87 -6.42
N SER A 151 -0.23 -15.80 -7.19
CA SER A 151 -0.32 -14.42 -6.70
C SER A 151 -1.33 -13.59 -7.50
N ILE A 152 -2.04 -12.71 -6.81
CA ILE A 152 -2.92 -11.70 -7.39
C ILE A 152 -2.43 -10.34 -6.91
N LEU A 153 -1.92 -9.54 -7.84
CA LEU A 153 -1.41 -8.20 -7.55
C LEU A 153 -2.51 -7.17 -7.77
N VAL A 154 -2.89 -6.44 -6.71
CA VAL A 154 -3.88 -5.35 -6.76
C VAL A 154 -3.13 -4.02 -6.72
N SER A 155 -3.16 -3.29 -7.83
CA SER A 155 -2.44 -2.02 -7.99
C SER A 155 -3.40 -0.90 -8.42
N GLY A 156 -3.10 0.34 -8.03
CA GLY A 156 -3.90 1.52 -8.42
C GLY A 156 -3.62 2.73 -7.53
N GLU A 157 -4.05 3.91 -7.94
CA GLU A 157 -3.87 5.15 -7.16
C GLU A 157 -4.62 5.12 -5.82
N SER A 158 -4.31 6.09 -4.95
CA SER A 158 -5.07 6.27 -3.71
C SER A 158 -6.54 6.57 -4.04
N GLY A 159 -7.47 5.85 -3.40
CA GLY A 159 -8.91 5.99 -3.66
C GLY A 159 -9.45 5.20 -4.86
N ALA A 160 -8.60 4.48 -5.60
CA ALA A 160 -9.03 3.67 -6.76
C ALA A 160 -9.90 2.45 -6.40
N GLY A 161 -9.96 2.06 -5.12
CA GLY A 161 -10.77 0.92 -4.66
C GLY A 161 -10.01 -0.37 -4.38
N LYS A 162 -8.66 -0.35 -4.34
CA LYS A 162 -7.79 -1.50 -4.02
C LYS A 162 -8.32 -2.38 -2.89
N THR A 163 -8.56 -1.78 -1.72
CA THR A 163 -9.01 -2.48 -0.52
C THR A 163 -10.35 -3.18 -0.72
N GLU A 164 -11.29 -2.57 -1.47
CA GLU A 164 -12.59 -3.20 -1.76
C GLU A 164 -12.44 -4.36 -2.75
N SER A 165 -11.62 -4.21 -3.78
CA SER A 165 -11.31 -5.31 -4.70
C SER A 165 -10.64 -6.49 -3.97
N THR A 166 -9.68 -6.22 -3.08
CA THR A 166 -9.03 -7.21 -2.22
C THR A 166 -10.04 -7.94 -1.33
N LYS A 167 -11.01 -7.24 -0.74
CA LYS A 167 -12.12 -7.86 0.01
C LYS A 167 -12.91 -8.83 -0.86
N MET A 168 -13.24 -8.46 -2.10
CA MET A 168 -14.00 -9.33 -3.00
C MET A 168 -13.21 -10.57 -3.42
N LEU A 169 -11.90 -10.45 -3.65
CA LEU A 169 -11.03 -11.59 -3.92
C LEU A 169 -11.03 -12.56 -2.73
N MET A 170 -10.80 -12.06 -1.52
CA MET A 170 -10.76 -12.89 -0.31
C MET A 170 -12.10 -13.57 -0.04
N ARG A 171 -13.22 -12.87 -0.23
CA ARG A 171 -14.58 -13.44 -0.14
C ARG A 171 -14.77 -14.63 -1.07
N TYR A 172 -14.34 -14.47 -2.32
CA TYR A 172 -14.47 -15.52 -3.31
C TYR A 172 -13.58 -16.72 -2.98
N LEU A 173 -12.33 -16.49 -2.61
CA LEU A 173 -11.41 -17.55 -2.19
C LEU A 173 -11.95 -18.30 -0.96
N ALA A 174 -12.50 -17.58 0.02
CA ALA A 174 -13.20 -18.16 1.17
C ALA A 174 -14.42 -18.99 0.78
N HIS A 175 -15.15 -18.57 -0.26
CA HIS A 175 -16.30 -19.29 -0.79
C HIS A 175 -15.91 -20.60 -1.48
N VAL A 176 -14.87 -20.58 -2.34
CA VAL A 176 -14.47 -21.77 -3.11
C VAL A 176 -13.58 -22.75 -2.34
N GLY A 177 -12.76 -22.24 -1.41
CA GLY A 177 -11.91 -23.04 -0.53
C GLY A 177 -12.55 -23.39 0.82
N GLY A 178 -13.74 -22.86 1.10
CA GLY A 178 -14.51 -23.16 2.31
C GLY A 178 -15.12 -24.57 2.31
N ARG A 179 -15.54 -25.05 3.48
CA ARG A 179 -16.31 -26.32 3.56
C ARG A 179 -17.71 -26.07 2.99
N ASP A 180 -18.12 -26.87 1.99
CA ASP A 180 -19.50 -26.87 1.47
C ASP A 180 -20.49 -27.11 2.62
N GLY A 181 -21.22 -26.06 3.01
CA GLY A 181 -22.05 -26.04 4.21
C GLY A 181 -21.88 -24.73 4.97
N GLY A 182 -22.38 -23.65 4.37
CA GLY A 182 -22.31 -22.30 4.92
C GLY A 182 -22.75 -22.25 6.39
N LYS A 183 -21.98 -21.50 7.18
CA LYS A 183 -21.90 -21.42 8.65
C LYS A 183 -20.86 -22.39 9.22
N SER A 184 -19.78 -21.82 9.76
CA SER A 184 -19.08 -22.42 10.89
C SER A 184 -20.14 -22.87 11.89
N ALA A 185 -20.36 -24.18 12.03
CA ALA A 185 -21.29 -24.76 13.00
C ALA A 185 -20.90 -24.42 14.46
N THR A 186 -19.80 -23.69 14.64
CA THR A 186 -19.11 -23.33 15.87
C THR A 186 -19.11 -21.82 16.17
N GLY A 187 -19.66 -20.96 15.31
CA GLY A 187 -19.55 -19.51 15.52
C GLY A 187 -18.12 -18.96 15.35
N GLU A 188 -17.21 -19.76 14.82
CA GLU A 188 -15.84 -19.35 14.47
C GLU A 188 -15.85 -18.39 13.28
N ARG A 189 -15.14 -17.27 13.43
CA ARG A 189 -15.01 -16.22 12.41
C ARG A 189 -14.33 -16.77 11.16
N SER A 190 -14.76 -16.32 9.98
CA SER A 190 -14.07 -16.72 8.74
C SER A 190 -12.67 -16.11 8.67
N VAL A 191 -11.76 -16.78 7.97
CA VAL A 191 -10.40 -16.26 7.72
C VAL A 191 -10.45 -14.87 7.08
N GLU A 192 -11.38 -14.65 6.14
CA GLU A 192 -11.66 -13.32 5.56
C GLU A 192 -11.98 -12.30 6.67
N GLN A 193 -12.94 -12.62 7.54
CA GLN A 193 -13.37 -11.71 8.59
C GLN A 193 -12.23 -11.39 9.56
N GLN A 194 -11.41 -12.37 9.95
CA GLN A 194 -10.26 -12.14 10.82
C GLN A 194 -9.19 -11.25 10.17
N VAL A 195 -8.93 -11.43 8.86
CA VAL A 195 -8.02 -10.54 8.12
C VAL A 195 -8.57 -9.12 8.07
N LEU A 196 -9.88 -8.93 7.86
CA LEU A 196 -10.49 -7.60 7.83
C LEU A 196 -10.55 -6.93 9.21
N GLU A 197 -10.82 -7.70 10.26
CA GLU A 197 -10.80 -7.24 11.65
C GLU A 197 -9.40 -6.80 12.11
N SER A 198 -8.34 -7.29 11.47
CA SER A 198 -6.96 -6.86 11.75
C SER A 198 -6.57 -5.51 11.11
N ASN A 199 -7.32 -5.03 10.13
CA ASN A 199 -6.98 -3.80 9.41
C ASN A 199 -6.87 -2.58 10.33
N PRO A 200 -7.82 -2.27 11.23
CA PRO A 200 -7.71 -1.10 12.10
C PRO A 200 -6.39 -1.08 12.89
N VAL A 201 -5.93 -2.24 13.36
CA VAL A 201 -4.64 -2.37 14.07
C VAL A 201 -3.46 -2.08 13.13
N LEU A 202 -3.45 -2.65 11.92
CA LEU A 202 -2.38 -2.39 10.95
C LEU A 202 -2.38 -0.94 10.46
N GLU A 203 -3.55 -0.33 10.29
CA GLU A 203 -3.70 1.05 9.87
C GLU A 203 -3.23 2.02 10.97
N ALA A 204 -3.56 1.75 12.23
CA ALA A 204 -3.10 2.54 13.36
C ALA A 204 -1.57 2.65 13.44
N PHE A 205 -0.84 1.56 13.17
CA PHE A 205 0.62 1.49 13.33
C PHE A 205 1.40 1.58 12.02
N GLY A 206 0.74 1.41 10.88
CA GLY A 206 1.38 1.34 9.56
C GLY A 206 0.86 2.37 8.56
N ASN A 207 -0.21 3.11 8.88
CA ASN A 207 -0.69 4.20 8.04
C ASN A 207 -0.37 5.57 8.62
N ALA A 208 -0.27 6.54 7.72
CA ALA A 208 -0.05 7.94 8.05
C ALA A 208 -0.76 8.84 7.03
N LYS A 209 -0.93 10.11 7.39
CA LYS A 209 -1.39 11.12 6.46
C LYS A 209 -0.23 11.59 5.57
N THR A 210 -0.42 11.53 4.25
CA THR A 210 0.48 12.07 3.22
C THR A 210 -0.13 13.32 2.56
N VAL A 211 0.53 13.87 1.54
CA VAL A 211 0.00 14.99 0.75
C VAL A 211 -1.32 14.63 0.05
N ARG A 212 -1.46 13.39 -0.43
CA ARG A 212 -2.58 12.96 -1.29
C ARG A 212 -3.65 12.14 -0.55
N ASN A 213 -3.32 11.55 0.60
CA ASN A 213 -4.20 10.64 1.31
C ASN A 213 -4.07 10.80 2.83
N ASN A 214 -5.20 10.95 3.52
CA ASN A 214 -5.25 11.06 4.98
C ASN A 214 -4.97 9.73 5.70
N ASN A 215 -5.11 8.59 5.02
CA ASN A 215 -4.88 7.26 5.58
C ASN A 215 -4.07 6.38 4.59
N SER A 216 -2.85 6.81 4.27
CA SER A 216 -1.97 6.08 3.36
C SER A 216 -1.20 4.99 4.09
N SER A 217 -1.28 3.74 3.62
CA SER A 217 -0.38 2.68 4.08
C SER A 217 1.05 2.97 3.69
N ARG A 218 1.96 2.87 4.67
CA ARG A 218 3.42 3.08 4.50
C ARG A 218 4.20 1.77 4.67
N PHE A 219 3.54 0.67 4.33
CA PHE A 219 4.06 -0.69 4.22
C PHE A 219 3.29 -1.40 3.10
N GLY A 220 3.92 -2.38 2.45
CA GLY A 220 3.23 -3.30 1.53
C GLY A 220 2.59 -4.44 2.32
N LYS A 221 1.36 -4.81 1.96
CA LYS A 221 0.61 -5.88 2.63
C LYS A 221 0.39 -7.04 1.66
N PHE A 222 0.86 -8.22 2.02
CA PHE A 222 0.62 -9.46 1.30
C PHE A 222 -0.19 -10.41 2.17
N VAL A 223 -1.38 -10.76 1.72
CA VAL A 223 -2.25 -11.70 2.43
C VAL A 223 -2.13 -13.06 1.75
N GLU A 224 -1.52 -14.01 2.45
CA GLU A 224 -1.44 -15.41 2.06
C GLU A 224 -2.72 -16.12 2.50
N ILE A 225 -3.53 -16.60 1.56
CA ILE A 225 -4.57 -17.59 1.84
C ILE A 225 -3.96 -18.98 1.64
N GLN A 226 -3.95 -19.80 2.68
CA GLN A 226 -3.23 -21.06 2.72
C GLN A 226 -4.19 -22.24 2.54
N PHE A 227 -3.79 -23.23 1.74
CA PHE A 227 -4.62 -24.36 1.38
C PHE A 227 -4.01 -25.70 1.82
N ASP A 228 -4.85 -26.64 2.22
CA ASP A 228 -4.47 -28.02 2.52
C ASP A 228 -4.37 -28.86 1.24
N ARG A 229 -4.01 -30.14 1.40
CA ARG A 229 -3.90 -31.11 0.29
C ARG A 229 -5.25 -31.45 -0.38
N SER A 230 -6.37 -31.07 0.23
CA SER A 230 -7.72 -31.20 -0.32
C SER A 230 -8.20 -29.90 -0.97
N TRP A 231 -7.31 -28.93 -1.15
CA TRP A 231 -7.57 -27.59 -1.69
C TRP A 231 -8.53 -26.76 -0.86
N ARG A 232 -8.67 -27.07 0.44
CA ARG A 232 -9.49 -26.31 1.37
C ARG A 232 -8.63 -25.31 2.11
N ILE A 233 -9.22 -24.20 2.54
CA ILE A 233 -8.50 -23.22 3.36
C ILE A 233 -8.09 -23.89 4.67
N SER A 234 -6.79 -23.89 4.92
CA SER A 234 -6.19 -24.39 6.16
C SER A 234 -5.77 -23.26 7.11
N GLY A 235 -5.52 -22.06 6.58
CA GLY A 235 -5.15 -20.89 7.37
C GLY A 235 -4.97 -19.64 6.49
N ALA A 236 -4.51 -18.56 7.11
CA ALA A 236 -3.97 -17.42 6.38
C ALA A 236 -2.87 -16.71 7.18
N ALA A 237 -2.08 -15.92 6.46
CA ALA A 237 -1.06 -15.08 7.05
C ALA A 237 -0.97 -13.74 6.34
N ILE A 238 -0.58 -12.71 7.09
CA ILE A 238 -0.25 -11.38 6.60
C ILE A 238 1.26 -11.25 6.67
N ARG A 239 1.87 -10.94 5.52
CA ARG A 239 3.27 -10.52 5.44
C ARG A 239 3.30 -9.04 5.15
N THR A 240 4.16 -8.34 5.87
CA THR A 240 4.39 -6.92 5.67
C THR A 240 5.77 -6.69 5.09
N TYR A 241 5.85 -5.83 4.09
CA TYR A 241 7.10 -5.48 3.42
C TYR A 241 7.34 -3.97 3.51
N LEU A 242 8.61 -3.59 3.62
CA LEU A 242 9.06 -2.20 3.42
C LEU A 242 8.29 -1.16 4.27
N LEU A 243 8.11 -1.41 5.57
CA LEU A 243 7.66 -0.36 6.49
C LEU A 243 8.59 0.86 6.36
N GLU A 244 8.03 2.04 6.13
CA GLU A 244 8.77 3.29 6.01
C GLU A 244 9.32 3.72 7.38
N ARG A 245 10.43 3.09 7.80
CA ARG A 245 11.06 3.32 9.11
C ARG A 245 11.48 4.77 9.31
N SER A 246 11.92 5.45 8.26
CA SER A 246 12.35 6.85 8.32
C SER A 246 11.25 7.76 8.88
N ARG A 247 9.97 7.48 8.59
CA ARG A 247 8.82 8.27 9.03
C ARG A 247 8.75 8.43 10.55
N VAL A 248 9.21 7.43 11.31
CA VAL A 248 9.23 7.47 12.78
C VAL A 248 9.99 8.68 13.29
N CYS A 249 11.13 9.01 12.67
CA CYS A 249 12.01 10.09 13.11
C CYS A 249 11.89 11.36 12.25
N GLN A 250 11.38 11.24 11.01
CA GLN A 250 11.39 12.30 10.02
C GLN A 250 10.04 12.41 9.31
N VAL A 251 9.41 13.59 9.39
CA VAL A 251 8.12 13.87 8.75
C VAL A 251 8.25 15.12 7.89
N SER A 252 7.74 15.07 6.65
CA SER A 252 7.70 16.24 5.76
C SER A 252 6.41 17.03 5.98
N ASP A 253 6.45 18.36 5.95
CA ASP A 253 5.23 19.17 5.93
C ASP A 253 4.55 19.09 4.54
N PRO A 254 3.22 18.89 4.43
CA PRO A 254 2.20 18.85 5.48
C PRO A 254 1.78 17.44 5.95
N GLU A 255 2.66 16.43 5.94
CA GLU A 255 2.36 15.04 6.34
C GLU A 255 2.28 14.84 7.87
N ARG A 256 1.80 13.68 8.31
CA ARG A 256 1.85 13.23 9.71
C ARG A 256 2.80 12.04 9.88
N ASN A 257 3.19 11.77 11.12
CA ASN A 257 3.73 10.48 11.52
C ASN A 257 2.62 9.41 11.54
N TYR A 258 2.93 8.17 11.96
CA TYR A 258 1.94 7.11 12.10
C TYR A 258 0.82 7.50 13.09
N HIS A 259 -0.41 7.07 12.81
CA HIS A 259 -1.59 7.51 13.55
C HIS A 259 -1.53 7.17 15.05
N CYS A 260 -0.91 6.03 15.42
CA CYS A 260 -0.81 5.58 16.81
C CYS A 260 -0.17 6.62 17.74
N PHE A 261 0.74 7.46 17.25
CA PHE A 261 1.35 8.51 18.06
C PHE A 261 0.35 9.60 18.43
N TYR A 262 -0.51 10.01 17.49
CA TYR A 262 -1.52 11.05 17.71
C TYR A 262 -2.67 10.52 18.58
N MET A 263 -3.10 9.28 18.34
CA MET A 263 -4.05 8.56 19.21
C MET A 263 -3.58 8.54 20.67
N LEU A 264 -2.31 8.25 20.91
CA LEU A 264 -1.74 8.18 22.26
C LEU A 264 -1.71 9.55 22.94
N CYS A 265 -1.38 10.61 22.20
CA CYS A 265 -1.44 11.99 22.69
C CYS A 265 -2.87 12.51 22.93
N ALA A 266 -3.88 11.90 22.31
CA ALA A 266 -5.29 12.25 22.48
C ALA A 266 -5.96 11.52 23.67
N SER A 267 -5.41 10.39 24.10
CA SER A 267 -5.95 9.59 25.22
C SER A 267 -5.56 10.15 26.58
N THR A 268 -6.53 10.68 27.34
CA THR A 268 -6.28 11.32 28.65
C THR A 268 -5.63 10.39 29.67
N GLU A 269 -6.02 9.12 29.70
CA GLU A 269 -5.48 8.13 30.64
C GLU A 269 -4.00 7.83 30.33
N GLU A 270 -3.67 7.60 29.06
CA GLU A 270 -2.30 7.29 28.64
C GLU A 270 -1.38 8.50 28.77
N VAL A 271 -1.92 9.70 28.55
CA VAL A 271 -1.18 10.96 28.73
C VAL A 271 -0.67 11.11 30.16
N GLU A 272 -1.51 10.82 31.17
CA GLU A 272 -1.08 10.88 32.57
C GLU A 272 -0.12 9.75 32.96
N LYS A 273 -0.40 8.54 32.46
CA LYS A 273 0.35 7.30 32.75
C LYS A 273 1.77 7.36 32.19
N TYR A 274 1.92 7.79 30.95
CA TYR A 274 3.21 7.82 30.25
C TYR A 274 3.87 9.19 30.22
N LYS A 275 3.32 10.19 30.93
CA LYS A 275 3.84 11.57 30.97
C LYS A 275 3.94 12.20 29.58
N LEU A 276 2.95 11.92 28.74
CA LEU A 276 2.84 12.53 27.43
C LEU A 276 2.20 13.92 27.54
N GLY A 277 2.08 14.58 26.40
CA GLY A 277 1.52 15.93 26.30
C GLY A 277 1.05 16.21 24.89
N ASN A 278 0.94 17.49 24.55
CA ASN A 278 0.51 17.90 23.22
C ASN A 278 1.49 17.37 22.14
N PRO A 279 1.02 16.85 21.00
CA PRO A 279 1.89 16.38 19.92
C PRO A 279 2.99 17.39 19.51
N ARG A 280 2.71 18.69 19.61
CA ARG A 280 3.65 19.78 19.31
C ARG A 280 4.91 19.78 20.19
N THR A 281 4.87 19.15 21.37
CA THR A 281 6.02 19.08 22.28
C THR A 281 6.97 17.93 21.96
N PHE A 282 6.62 17.04 21.03
CA PHE A 282 7.44 15.89 20.65
C PHE A 282 8.12 16.12 19.31
N HIS A 283 9.44 16.01 19.28
CA HIS A 283 10.29 16.24 18.11
C HIS A 283 9.89 15.37 16.91
N TYR A 284 9.47 14.12 17.14
CA TYR A 284 9.03 13.22 16.07
C TYR A 284 7.64 13.55 15.50
N LEU A 285 6.88 14.45 16.14
CA LEU A 285 5.52 14.84 15.72
C LEU A 285 5.42 16.30 15.30
N ASN A 286 6.41 17.15 15.63
CA ASN A 286 6.34 18.60 15.45
C ASN A 286 7.11 19.16 14.23
N GLN A 287 7.58 18.28 13.34
CA GLN A 287 8.29 18.65 12.11
C GLN A 287 7.35 19.12 10.98
N SER A 288 6.05 18.89 11.16
CA SER A 288 4.96 19.29 10.26
C SER A 288 3.96 20.16 11.03
N ASN A 289 3.22 21.00 10.32
CA ASN A 289 2.13 21.78 10.89
C ASN A 289 0.80 21.01 10.92
N CYS A 290 0.77 19.77 10.44
CA CYS A 290 -0.41 18.91 10.43
C CYS A 290 -0.44 18.03 11.70
N TYR A 291 -1.40 18.31 12.59
CA TYR A 291 -1.60 17.55 13.83
C TYR A 291 -2.98 16.89 13.86
N GLU A 292 -4.00 17.58 13.35
CA GLU A 292 -5.38 17.13 13.27
C GLU A 292 -5.73 16.78 11.82
N LEU A 293 -6.70 15.89 11.64
CA LEU A 293 -7.27 15.53 10.34
C LEU A 293 -8.75 15.88 10.30
N ASP A 294 -9.18 16.46 9.19
CA ASP A 294 -10.59 16.80 9.00
C ASP A 294 -11.48 15.55 9.08
N GLY A 295 -12.43 15.55 10.01
CA GLY A 295 -13.40 14.47 10.17
C GLY A 295 -12.89 13.23 10.91
N LEU A 296 -11.67 13.26 11.46
CA LEU A 296 -11.11 12.15 12.25
C LEU A 296 -10.81 12.61 13.67
N ASP A 297 -11.23 11.80 14.63
CA ASP A 297 -11.09 12.05 16.06
C ASP A 297 -10.11 11.02 16.65
N ASP A 298 -8.86 11.43 16.85
CA ASP A 298 -7.77 10.55 17.29
C ASP A 298 -8.10 9.85 18.64
N SER A 299 -8.94 10.44 19.49
CA SER A 299 -9.38 9.77 20.74
C SER A 299 -10.35 8.63 20.49
N LYS A 300 -11.24 8.76 19.49
CA LYS A 300 -12.15 7.68 19.11
C LYS A 300 -11.41 6.58 18.37
N GLU A 301 -10.50 6.95 17.46
CA GLU A 301 -9.64 6.01 16.76
C GLU A 301 -8.79 5.19 17.74
N TYR A 302 -8.31 5.80 18.83
CA TYR A 302 -7.64 5.09 19.91
C TYR A 302 -8.54 3.99 20.51
N THR A 303 -9.77 4.33 20.89
CA THR A 303 -10.73 3.36 21.45
C THR A 303 -11.04 2.25 20.45
N SER A 304 -11.36 2.58 19.21
CA SER A 304 -11.65 1.61 18.16
C SER A 304 -10.45 0.71 17.84
N THR A 305 -9.23 1.24 17.93
CA THR A 305 -8.01 0.44 17.77
C THR A 305 -7.84 -0.56 18.91
N ARG A 306 -8.12 -0.17 20.16
CA ARG A 306 -8.09 -1.09 21.31
C ARG A 306 -9.14 -2.20 21.19
N GLU A 307 -10.35 -1.85 20.79
CA GLU A 307 -11.41 -2.83 20.52
C GLU A 307 -10.99 -3.81 19.41
N ALA A 308 -10.38 -3.31 18.33
CA ALA A 308 -9.85 -4.16 17.27
C ALA A 308 -8.71 -5.07 17.77
N MET A 309 -7.83 -4.57 18.65
CA MET A 309 -6.79 -5.38 19.31
C MET A 309 -7.40 -6.51 20.15
N ASP A 310 -8.47 -6.27 20.90
CA ASP A 310 -9.20 -7.30 21.65
C ASP A 310 -9.76 -8.37 20.70
N VAL A 311 -10.35 -7.93 19.58
CA VAL A 311 -10.93 -8.82 18.56
C VAL A 311 -9.86 -9.75 17.97
N VAL A 312 -8.65 -9.25 17.67
CA VAL A 312 -7.53 -10.05 17.15
C VAL A 312 -6.69 -10.75 18.24
N GLY A 313 -7.20 -10.82 19.47
CA GLY A 313 -6.60 -11.62 20.53
C GLY A 313 -5.36 -11.03 21.18
N ILE A 314 -5.13 -9.71 21.07
CA ILE A 314 -4.09 -8.99 21.81
C ILE A 314 -4.67 -8.61 23.18
N SER A 315 -4.14 -9.21 24.24
CA SER A 315 -4.64 -9.00 25.60
C SER A 315 -4.41 -7.57 26.10
N THR A 316 -5.19 -7.12 27.08
CA THR A 316 -5.04 -5.76 27.66
C THR A 316 -3.62 -5.48 28.16
N ALA A 317 -2.95 -6.48 28.76
CA ALA A 317 -1.56 -6.34 29.20
C ALA A 317 -0.58 -6.16 28.03
N GLU A 318 -0.84 -6.82 26.90
CA GLU A 318 -0.07 -6.65 25.68
C GLU A 318 -0.35 -5.31 25.01
N GLN A 319 -1.61 -4.85 24.98
CA GLN A 319 -1.97 -3.51 24.48
C GLN A 319 -1.23 -2.43 25.26
N ASP A 320 -1.23 -2.52 26.59
CA ASP A 320 -0.51 -1.61 27.46
C ASP A 320 1.01 -1.66 27.23
N ALA A 321 1.57 -2.82 26.88
CA ALA A 321 2.97 -2.95 26.51
C ALA A 321 3.27 -2.30 25.15
N ILE A 322 2.39 -2.46 24.16
CA ILE A 322 2.49 -1.83 22.83
C ILE A 322 2.51 -0.31 22.98
N PHE A 323 1.51 0.27 23.66
CA PHE A 323 1.42 1.72 23.82
C PHE A 323 2.54 2.29 24.71
N ARG A 324 3.03 1.53 25.69
CA ARG A 324 4.22 1.88 26.47
C ARG A 324 5.47 2.00 25.58
N VAL A 325 5.66 1.07 24.62
CA VAL A 325 6.77 1.15 23.66
C VAL A 325 6.62 2.35 22.72
N VAL A 326 5.41 2.63 22.23
CA VAL A 326 5.12 3.82 21.41
C VAL A 326 5.42 5.12 22.17
N ALA A 327 5.00 5.21 23.44
CA ALA A 327 5.33 6.34 24.31
C ALA A 327 6.84 6.50 24.50
N ALA A 328 7.56 5.40 24.75
CA ALA A 328 9.00 5.42 24.93
C ALA A 328 9.73 5.96 23.69
N VAL A 329 9.27 5.62 22.48
CA VAL A 329 9.79 6.17 21.22
C VAL A 329 9.58 7.68 21.13
N LEU A 330 8.43 8.20 21.58
CA LEU A 330 8.18 9.66 21.63
C LEU A 330 9.12 10.37 22.61
N HIS A 331 9.30 9.83 23.83
CA HIS A 331 10.24 10.40 24.79
C HIS A 331 11.67 10.35 24.25
N LEU A 332 12.07 9.24 23.62
CA LEU A 332 13.40 9.10 23.04
C LEU A 332 13.69 10.20 22.02
N GLY A 333 12.72 10.57 21.17
CA GLY A 333 12.89 11.64 20.18
C GLY A 333 13.18 13.03 20.76
N ASN A 334 12.82 13.27 22.02
CA ASN A 334 13.07 14.53 22.72
C ASN A 334 14.40 14.56 23.49
N VAL A 335 15.19 13.48 23.45
CA VAL A 335 16.55 13.49 24.00
C VAL A 335 17.45 14.27 23.04
N GLU A 336 17.79 15.50 23.42
CA GLU A 336 18.77 16.32 22.71
C GLU A 336 20.16 16.15 23.32
N PHE A 337 21.20 16.20 22.48
CA PHE A 337 22.59 16.03 22.89
C PHE A 337 23.37 17.34 22.79
N ALA A 338 24.28 17.57 23.72
CA ALA A 338 25.27 18.65 23.71
C ALA A 338 26.69 18.04 23.75
N LYS A 339 27.70 18.87 23.45
CA LYS A 339 29.11 18.46 23.57
C LYS A 339 29.41 18.10 25.02
N GLY A 340 29.99 16.93 25.23
CA GLY A 340 30.44 16.47 26.53
C GLY A 340 31.76 17.10 26.96
N LYS A 341 32.39 16.49 27.96
CA LYS A 341 33.66 16.97 28.54
C LYS A 341 34.86 16.82 27.60
N ASP A 342 34.80 15.88 26.67
CA ASP A 342 35.86 15.61 25.69
C ASP A 342 35.43 16.13 24.31
N VAL A 343 36.40 16.39 23.43
CA VAL A 343 36.17 17.01 22.11
C VAL A 343 35.17 16.22 21.25
N ASP A 344 35.22 14.89 21.35
CA ASP A 344 34.39 13.96 20.55
C ASP A 344 33.32 13.24 21.40
N SER A 345 32.99 13.75 22.60
CA SER A 345 31.92 13.16 23.43
C SER A 345 30.63 13.96 23.39
N SER A 346 29.54 13.28 23.72
CA SER A 346 28.20 13.85 23.82
C SER A 346 27.55 13.45 25.13
N GLU A 347 26.67 14.32 25.62
CA GLU A 347 25.84 14.08 26.80
C GLU A 347 24.45 14.70 26.60
N PRO A 348 23.41 14.26 27.34
CA PRO A 348 22.10 14.90 27.32
C PRO A 348 22.22 16.41 27.62
N LYS A 349 21.62 17.22 26.74
CA LYS A 349 21.84 18.69 26.67
C LYS A 349 21.39 19.45 27.91
N ASP A 350 20.25 19.09 28.47
CA ASP A 350 19.60 19.81 29.57
C ASP A 350 18.74 18.86 30.44
N ASP A 351 18.18 19.41 31.53
CA ASP A 351 17.32 18.66 32.44
C ASP A 351 16.07 18.10 31.75
N LYS A 352 15.59 18.76 30.68
CA LYS A 352 14.47 18.26 29.87
C LYS A 352 14.87 16.99 29.11
N SER A 353 16.05 17.00 28.50
CA SER A 353 16.60 15.84 27.80
C SER A 353 16.85 14.68 28.76
N ARG A 354 17.34 14.96 29.97
CA ARG A 354 17.49 13.96 31.04
C ARG A 354 16.16 13.40 31.53
N PHE A 355 15.14 14.25 31.68
CA PHE A 355 13.79 13.80 31.99
C PHE A 355 13.24 12.84 30.93
N HIS A 356 13.38 13.19 29.65
CA HIS A 356 12.94 12.35 28.54
C HIS A 356 13.72 11.04 28.44
N LEU A 357 15.04 11.06 28.67
CA LEU A 357 15.88 9.87 28.72
C LEU A 357 15.45 8.92 29.84
N LYS A 358 15.27 9.46 31.06
CA LYS A 358 14.80 8.69 32.21
C LYS A 358 13.42 8.08 31.96
N MET A 359 12.49 8.86 31.42
CA MET A 359 11.16 8.37 31.07
C MET A 359 11.22 7.26 30.01
N ALA A 360 12.03 7.44 28.96
CA ALA A 360 12.23 6.39 27.96
C ALA A 360 12.80 5.11 28.57
N ALA A 361 13.77 5.20 29.49
CA ALA A 361 14.34 4.06 30.20
C ALA A 361 13.31 3.35 31.09
N GLU A 362 12.50 4.10 31.85
CA GLU A 362 11.40 3.56 32.66
C GLU A 362 10.37 2.81 31.81
N LEU A 363 9.97 3.39 30.67
CA LEU A 363 8.97 2.79 29.76
C LEU A 363 9.52 1.56 29.02
N PHE A 364 10.80 1.58 28.61
CA PHE A 364 11.49 0.41 28.07
C PHE A 364 11.84 -0.63 29.14
N MET A 365 11.73 -0.27 30.42
CA MET A 365 12.11 -1.09 31.57
C MET A 365 13.59 -1.52 31.48
N CYS A 366 14.46 -0.57 31.13
CA CYS A 366 15.90 -0.76 31.06
C CYS A 366 16.65 0.25 31.95
N ASP A 367 17.95 0.04 32.12
CA ASP A 367 18.80 0.94 32.88
C ASP A 367 19.03 2.26 32.13
N GLU A 368 18.83 3.39 32.81
CA GLU A 368 18.96 4.73 32.24
C GLU A 368 20.38 4.98 31.68
N LYS A 369 21.40 4.54 32.42
CA LYS A 369 22.79 4.76 32.05
C LYS A 369 23.19 3.88 30.86
N ALA A 370 22.75 2.63 30.84
CA ALA A 370 22.95 1.74 29.70
C ALA A 370 22.26 2.27 28.43
N LEU A 371 21.06 2.85 28.56
CA LEU A 371 20.36 3.47 27.43
C LEU A 371 21.11 4.70 26.91
N GLU A 372 21.59 5.58 27.81
CA GLU A 372 22.44 6.72 27.45
C GLU A 372 23.69 6.26 26.71
N ASP A 373 24.42 5.31 27.28
CA ASP A 373 25.69 4.82 26.75
C ASP A 373 25.49 4.14 25.39
N SER A 374 24.34 3.51 25.13
CA SER A 374 24.02 2.92 23.82
C SER A 374 23.91 3.96 22.69
N MET A 375 23.59 5.22 23.02
CA MET A 375 23.50 6.32 22.06
C MET A 375 24.78 7.14 22.00
N CYS A 376 25.44 7.35 23.14
CA CYS A 376 26.61 8.22 23.27
C CYS A 376 27.95 7.48 23.09
N THR A 377 27.97 6.15 23.08
CA THR A 377 29.20 5.36 22.95
C THR A 377 29.06 4.26 21.91
N ARG A 378 30.20 3.83 21.37
CA ARG A 378 30.31 2.69 20.46
C ARG A 378 31.34 1.73 20.99
N VAL A 379 30.91 0.51 21.28
CA VAL A 379 31.79 -0.59 21.69
C VAL A 379 32.32 -1.29 20.45
N ILE A 380 33.64 -1.34 20.30
CA ILE A 380 34.35 -2.03 19.21
C ILE A 380 35.08 -3.22 19.82
N VAL A 381 34.60 -4.43 19.50
CA VAL A 381 35.22 -5.67 19.93
C VAL A 381 36.25 -6.08 18.88
N THR A 382 37.52 -6.11 19.28
CA THR A 382 38.64 -6.67 18.52
C THR A 382 39.01 -8.04 19.05
N ARG A 383 39.95 -8.76 18.41
CA ARG A 383 40.33 -10.13 18.83
C ARG A 383 40.88 -10.19 20.26
N ASP A 384 41.53 -9.12 20.72
CA ASP A 384 42.27 -9.08 21.99
C ASP A 384 41.64 -8.10 22.99
N GLU A 385 40.85 -7.12 22.54
CA GLU A 385 40.39 -5.99 23.37
C GLU A 385 38.99 -5.49 23.01
N THR A 386 38.27 -4.97 24.00
CA THR A 386 37.02 -4.22 23.81
C THR A 386 37.27 -2.73 24.04
N ILE A 387 37.21 -1.93 22.97
CA ILE A 387 37.46 -0.49 23.01
C ILE A 387 36.12 0.25 22.98
N THR A 388 35.85 1.09 23.97
CA THR A 388 34.67 1.95 24.01
C THR A 388 35.04 3.35 23.53
N LYS A 389 34.43 3.79 22.42
CA LYS A 389 34.65 5.12 21.84
C LYS A 389 33.43 6.01 22.08
N CYS A 390 33.64 7.21 22.60
CA CYS A 390 32.59 8.23 22.69
C CYS A 390 32.16 8.72 21.30
N LEU A 391 30.89 9.06 21.16
CA LEU A 391 30.29 9.58 19.94
C LEU A 391 30.02 11.09 20.10
N ASP A 392 30.19 11.82 18.99
CA ASP A 392 29.84 13.23 18.94
C ASP A 392 28.32 13.44 18.90
N THR A 393 27.88 14.68 19.07
CA THR A 393 26.45 15.03 19.12
C THR A 393 25.65 14.57 17.89
N VAL A 394 26.26 14.63 16.70
CA VAL A 394 25.60 14.23 15.45
C VAL A 394 25.45 12.71 15.40
N SER A 395 26.52 11.96 15.71
CA SER A 395 26.46 10.50 15.75
C SER A 395 25.51 10.00 16.83
N ALA A 396 25.47 10.63 18.00
CA ALA A 396 24.54 10.26 19.08
C ALA A 396 23.07 10.47 18.67
N THR A 397 22.78 11.57 17.96
CA THR A 397 21.44 11.84 17.38
C THR A 397 21.06 10.76 16.35
N LEU A 398 22.00 10.39 15.47
CA LEU A 398 21.77 9.31 14.49
C LEU A 398 21.56 7.95 15.17
N SER A 399 22.29 7.65 16.25
CA SER A 399 22.13 6.44 17.06
C SER A 399 20.76 6.38 17.74
N ARG A 400 20.31 7.50 18.34
CA ARG A 400 18.96 7.66 18.92
C ARG A 400 17.87 7.38 17.89
N ASP A 401 17.98 8.00 16.71
CA ASP A 401 17.01 7.81 15.63
C ASP A 401 17.05 6.37 15.09
N ALA A 402 18.24 5.77 14.97
CA ALA A 402 18.37 4.38 14.57
C ALA A 402 17.70 3.42 15.58
N LEU A 403 17.88 3.66 16.87
CA LEU A 403 17.22 2.90 17.93
C LEU A 403 15.69 3.03 17.84
N ALA A 404 15.17 4.25 17.72
CA ALA A 404 13.73 4.51 17.54
C ALA A 404 13.14 3.75 16.35
N LYS A 405 13.80 3.81 15.18
CA LYS A 405 13.40 3.09 13.96
C LYS A 405 13.38 1.58 14.16
N ILE A 406 14.41 1.02 14.81
CA ILE A 406 14.53 -0.42 15.05
C ILE A 406 13.44 -0.89 16.02
N VAL A 407 13.26 -0.18 17.14
CA VAL A 407 12.24 -0.51 18.14
C VAL A 407 10.85 -0.49 17.53
N TYR A 408 10.51 0.57 16.79
CA TYR A 408 9.21 0.68 16.13
C TYR A 408 9.00 -0.42 15.08
N SER A 409 10.01 -0.71 14.26
CA SER A 409 9.92 -1.80 13.27
C SER A 409 9.71 -3.16 13.94
N ARG A 410 10.41 -3.45 15.05
CA ARG A 410 10.25 -4.70 15.78
C ARG A 410 8.90 -4.80 16.48
N LEU A 411 8.38 -3.68 16.98
CA LEU A 411 7.02 -3.61 17.51
C LEU A 411 6.00 -3.94 16.41
N PHE A 412 6.14 -3.35 15.23
CA PHE A 412 5.25 -3.61 14.11
C PHE A 412 5.31 -5.07 13.64
N ASP A 413 6.52 -5.63 13.47
CA ASP A 413 6.71 -7.06 13.14
C ASP A 413 6.01 -7.96 14.18
N TRP A 414 6.15 -7.64 15.47
CA TRP A 414 5.52 -8.39 16.55
C TRP A 414 3.99 -8.30 16.53
N ILE A 415 3.43 -7.12 16.21
CA ILE A 415 1.97 -6.94 16.04
C ILE A 415 1.47 -7.83 14.89
N VAL A 416 2.18 -7.85 13.76
CA VAL A 416 1.85 -8.70 12.62
C VAL A 416 1.90 -10.18 12.99
N ASP A 417 2.94 -10.62 13.72
CA ASP A 417 3.05 -11.99 14.20
C ASP A 417 1.90 -12.36 15.14
N LYS A 418 1.47 -11.45 16.02
CA LYS A 418 0.30 -11.66 16.88
C LYS A 418 -1.00 -11.82 16.09
N ILE A 419 -1.21 -10.95 15.10
CA ILE A 419 -2.34 -11.05 14.18
C ILE A 419 -2.32 -12.41 13.45
N ASN A 420 -1.17 -12.85 12.94
CA ASN A 420 -1.02 -14.14 12.26
C ASN A 420 -1.34 -15.34 13.16
N ASN A 421 -0.92 -15.28 14.43
CA ASN A 421 -1.29 -16.32 15.40
C ASN A 421 -2.80 -16.34 15.66
N SER A 422 -3.48 -15.19 15.65
CA SER A 422 -4.93 -15.11 15.82
C SER A 422 -5.72 -15.56 14.58
N ILE A 423 -5.20 -15.30 13.37
CA ILE A 423 -5.83 -15.73 12.11
C ILE A 423 -5.75 -17.26 11.95
N GLY A 424 -4.77 -17.91 12.59
CA GLY A 424 -4.59 -19.35 12.51
C GLY A 424 -3.76 -19.76 11.30
N GLN A 425 -2.57 -19.16 11.16
CA GLN A 425 -1.61 -19.53 10.14
C GLN A 425 -1.28 -21.03 10.15
N ASP A 426 -1.44 -21.70 9.01
CA ASP A 426 -0.95 -23.04 8.74
C ASP A 426 0.51 -22.96 8.24
N ARG A 427 1.46 -23.34 9.09
CA ARG A 427 2.89 -23.32 8.75
C ARG A 427 3.33 -24.46 7.84
N ASP A 428 2.51 -25.52 7.74
CA ASP A 428 2.81 -26.71 6.95
C ASP A 428 2.18 -26.66 5.54
N SER A 429 1.37 -25.64 5.27
CA SER A 429 0.77 -25.42 3.95
C SER A 429 1.85 -25.21 2.88
N LYS A 430 1.71 -25.93 1.78
CA LYS A 430 2.60 -25.85 0.60
C LYS A 430 2.00 -25.06 -0.55
N HIS A 431 0.69 -24.79 -0.49
CA HIS A 431 -0.07 -24.17 -1.55
C HIS A 431 -0.77 -22.95 -1.00
N LEU A 432 -0.51 -21.80 -1.61
CA LEU A 432 -1.10 -20.53 -1.20
C LEU A 432 -1.54 -19.73 -2.40
N ILE A 433 -2.52 -18.85 -2.16
CA ILE A 433 -2.87 -17.77 -3.07
C ILE A 433 -2.59 -16.47 -2.32
N GLY A 434 -1.57 -15.76 -2.77
CA GLY A 434 -1.18 -14.47 -2.22
C GLY A 434 -1.96 -13.34 -2.86
N VAL A 435 -2.58 -12.49 -2.06
CA VAL A 435 -3.18 -11.22 -2.53
C VAL A 435 -2.29 -10.08 -2.07
N LEU A 436 -1.64 -9.44 -3.05
CA LEU A 436 -0.71 -8.35 -2.80
C LEU A 436 -1.42 -7.00 -2.96
N ASP A 437 -1.61 -6.29 -1.85
CA ASP A 437 -2.10 -4.91 -1.81
C ASP A 437 -0.89 -3.99 -1.60
N ILE A 438 -0.39 -3.43 -2.70
CA ILE A 438 0.69 -2.44 -2.67
C ILE A 438 0.15 -1.02 -2.74
N TYR A 439 0.88 -0.10 -2.12
CA TYR A 439 0.61 1.32 -2.26
C TYR A 439 0.67 1.74 -3.74
N GLY A 440 -0.21 2.66 -4.11
CA GLY A 440 -0.21 3.24 -5.45
C GLY A 440 1.05 4.08 -5.66
N PHE A 441 1.56 4.09 -6.89
CA PHE A 441 2.71 4.92 -7.26
C PHE A 441 2.38 6.41 -7.05
N GLU A 442 3.25 7.13 -6.34
CA GLU A 442 3.17 8.59 -6.17
C GLU A 442 4.33 9.23 -6.96
N SER A 443 4.01 9.91 -8.06
CA SER A 443 5.01 10.72 -8.79
C SER A 443 5.17 12.08 -8.10
N PHE A 444 6.34 12.33 -7.49
CA PHE A 444 6.66 13.60 -6.84
C PHE A 444 7.45 14.52 -7.78
N LYS A 445 7.26 15.84 -7.64
CA LYS A 445 8.07 16.87 -8.34
C LYS A 445 9.55 16.83 -7.93
N THR A 446 9.88 16.20 -6.79
CA THR A 446 11.25 15.95 -6.35
C THR A 446 11.28 14.60 -5.63
N ASN A 447 11.80 13.56 -6.29
CA ASN A 447 11.96 12.24 -5.69
C ASN A 447 13.18 12.24 -4.76
N ARG A 448 13.01 12.59 -3.48
CA ARG A 448 14.09 12.45 -2.46
C ARG A 448 14.12 11.07 -1.79
N CYS A 449 13.19 10.18 -2.12
CA CYS A 449 12.96 8.94 -1.38
C CYS A 449 14.00 7.84 -1.62
N LEU A 450 15.03 8.07 -2.45
CA LEU A 450 16.06 7.07 -2.77
C LEU A 450 17.47 7.68 -2.89
N THR A 451 17.92 8.46 -1.91
CA THR A 451 19.36 8.83 -1.84
C THR A 451 19.85 8.95 -0.40
N GLU A 452 20.07 7.83 0.28
CA GLU A 452 21.15 7.76 1.27
C GLU A 452 21.93 6.47 1.03
N GLY A 453 23.06 6.60 0.32
CA GLY A 453 24.07 5.56 0.21
C GLY A 453 24.42 5.07 -1.20
N GLN A 454 24.82 5.97 -2.11
CA GLN A 454 26.02 5.86 -2.96
C GLN A 454 25.96 6.93 -4.07
N GLY A 455 27.06 7.68 -4.21
CA GLY A 455 27.17 8.72 -5.21
C GLY A 455 27.39 8.15 -6.60
N SER A 456 26.63 8.63 -7.59
CA SER A 456 27.14 9.10 -8.89
C SER A 456 25.97 9.69 -9.69
N GLN A 457 26.14 10.95 -10.09
CA GLN A 457 25.26 11.66 -11.02
C GLN A 457 25.26 10.91 -12.36
N GLY A 458 24.07 10.56 -12.87
CA GLY A 458 23.93 9.89 -14.17
C GLY A 458 22.69 9.01 -14.37
N LEU A 459 21.83 8.83 -13.37
CA LEU A 459 20.72 7.86 -13.40
C LEU A 459 19.35 8.47 -13.03
N GLU A 460 19.09 9.72 -13.41
CA GLU A 460 17.87 10.44 -12.98
C GLU A 460 16.73 10.54 -14.01
N SER A 461 16.92 10.12 -15.28
CA SER A 461 15.79 10.07 -16.25
C SER A 461 15.44 8.67 -16.77
N GLN A 462 16.24 7.65 -16.46
CA GLN A 462 15.95 6.26 -16.84
C GLN A 462 15.20 5.47 -15.75
N TYR A 463 15.22 5.91 -14.50
CA TYR A 463 14.70 5.11 -13.38
C TYR A 463 13.17 5.16 -13.19
N THR A 464 12.48 6.20 -13.62
CA THR A 464 11.02 6.37 -13.42
C THR A 464 10.15 5.63 -14.44
N SER A 465 10.69 5.31 -15.61
CA SER A 465 10.00 4.51 -16.64
C SER A 465 10.40 3.03 -16.63
N ASP A 466 11.63 2.69 -16.20
CA ASP A 466 12.09 1.30 -16.11
C ASP A 466 11.45 0.52 -14.96
N THR A 467 10.83 1.17 -13.96
CA THR A 467 10.20 0.48 -12.82
C THR A 467 8.89 -0.23 -13.18
N PHE A 468 8.18 0.22 -14.22
CA PHE A 468 6.94 -0.43 -14.65
C PHE A 468 7.22 -1.84 -15.22
N VAL A 469 8.33 -1.99 -15.95
CA VAL A 469 8.75 -3.27 -16.54
C VAL A 469 9.68 -4.03 -15.60
N ARG A 470 10.72 -3.42 -15.00
CA ARG A 470 11.67 -4.14 -14.12
C ARG A 470 11.19 -4.31 -12.68
N GLY A 471 10.26 -3.50 -12.18
CA GLY A 471 9.67 -3.66 -10.85
C GLY A 471 8.64 -4.78 -10.83
N ASN A 472 7.73 -4.80 -11.81
CA ASN A 472 6.79 -5.91 -11.98
C ASN A 472 7.50 -7.18 -12.46
N VAL A 473 8.45 -7.12 -13.42
CA VAL A 473 9.23 -8.31 -13.83
C VAL A 473 10.25 -8.70 -12.76
N GLY A 474 10.73 -7.78 -11.92
CA GLY A 474 11.65 -8.08 -10.82
C GLY A 474 10.97 -8.71 -9.62
N ASN A 475 9.75 -8.28 -9.28
CA ASN A 475 8.90 -8.90 -8.28
C ASN A 475 8.30 -10.21 -8.82
N LEU A 476 7.87 -10.28 -10.09
CA LEU A 476 7.54 -11.55 -10.77
C LEU A 476 8.74 -12.50 -10.88
N ARG A 477 9.98 -12.01 -11.03
CA ARG A 477 11.20 -12.85 -11.00
C ARG A 477 11.59 -13.28 -9.60
N ARG A 478 11.27 -12.49 -8.56
CA ARG A 478 11.40 -12.90 -7.16
C ARG A 478 10.34 -13.94 -6.81
N GLU A 479 9.11 -13.73 -7.24
CA GLU A 479 7.99 -14.68 -7.18
C GLU A 479 8.34 -15.98 -7.92
N GLN A 480 8.91 -15.93 -9.13
CA GLN A 480 9.44 -17.11 -9.83
C GLN A 480 10.64 -17.76 -9.13
N SER A 481 11.47 -16.99 -8.40
CA SER A 481 12.54 -17.55 -7.57
C SER A 481 12.02 -18.20 -6.28
N GLU A 482 10.79 -17.89 -5.88
CA GLU A 482 10.02 -18.50 -4.78
C GLU A 482 8.96 -19.51 -5.28
N GLY A 483 8.83 -19.71 -6.60
CA GLY A 483 7.93 -20.70 -7.22
C GLY A 483 6.47 -20.26 -7.41
N LEU A 484 6.19 -18.96 -7.56
CA LEU A 484 4.85 -18.38 -7.74
C LEU A 484 4.62 -17.93 -9.20
N GLU A 485 3.42 -18.17 -9.74
CA GLU A 485 2.91 -17.55 -10.98
C GLU A 485 1.82 -16.49 -10.64
N GLY A 486 1.88 -15.33 -11.30
CA GLY A 486 1.09 -14.16 -10.91
C GLY A 486 0.18 -13.61 -12.01
N VAL A 487 -1.04 -13.21 -11.63
CA VAL A 487 -2.02 -12.50 -12.48
C VAL A 487 -2.21 -11.07 -11.93
N LEU A 488 -2.18 -10.08 -12.81
CA LEU A 488 -2.23 -8.65 -12.43
C LEU A 488 -3.67 -8.12 -12.46
N LEU A 489 -4.05 -7.42 -11.40
CA LEU A 489 -5.26 -6.60 -11.29
C LEU A 489 -4.83 -5.13 -11.31
N GLY A 490 -5.18 -4.42 -12.38
CA GLY A 490 -4.99 -2.98 -12.50
C GLY A 490 -6.24 -2.25 -12.05
N LEU A 491 -6.11 -1.19 -11.26
CA LEU A 491 -7.22 -0.34 -10.84
C LEU A 491 -6.96 1.10 -11.24
#